data_AF-A0A0F4L8M2-F1
#
_entry.id   AF-A0A0F4L8M2-F1
#
_cell.length_a   1.000
_cell.length_b   1.000
_cell.length_c   1.000
_cell.angle_alpha   90.00
_cell.angle_beta   90.00
_cell.angle_gamma   90.00
#
_symmetry.space_group_name_H-M   'P 1'
#
loop_
_entity.id
_entity.type
_entity.pdbx_description
1 polymer ?
#
loop_
_entity_poly.entity_id
_entity_poly.type
_entity_poly.pdbx_seq_one_letter_code
_entity_poly.pdbx_strand_id
1 'polypeptide(L)'
;FSTKEIQEKLHITSRKSIDGWINNYQQYGNRGLEKSFSKTRYSGQFKLEVLNWRKEHSASYQITANHFNIKQLSTIANWQRKLNEGGVDALFIKQGRPLMHKKKIKAKKHKYTSQELTELERLRLENRALHVENEYLKKLDALVQKRGHRTKKDL
;
A
#
# COMPACT_ATOMS: atom_id res chain seq x y z
N PHE A 1 -9.31 33.08 13.03
CA PHE A 1 -8.07 33.46 12.33
C PHE A 1 -8.07 32.86 10.94
N SER A 2 -7.86 33.67 9.92
CA SER A 2 -7.58 33.23 8.55
C SER A 2 -6.21 32.55 8.46
N THR A 3 -6.00 31.65 7.49
CA THR A 3 -4.69 30.99 7.27
C THR A 3 -3.58 32.00 7.03
N LYS A 4 -3.90 33.14 6.40
CA LYS A 4 -2.97 34.26 6.21
C LYS A 4 -2.55 34.93 7.52
N GLU A 5 -3.50 35.14 8.44
CA GLU A 5 -3.23 35.74 9.75
C GLU A 5 -2.36 34.81 10.62
N ILE A 6 -2.60 33.49 10.55
CA ILE A 6 -1.79 32.49 11.26
C ILE A 6 -0.36 32.47 10.69
N GLN A 7 -0.22 32.60 9.37
CA GLN A 7 1.06 32.63 8.68
C GLN A 7 1.94 33.80 9.13
N GLU A 8 1.35 35.00 9.17
CA GLU A 8 2.02 36.24 9.60
C GLU A 8 2.37 36.19 11.10
N LYS A 9 1.43 35.76 11.94
CA LYS A 9 1.61 35.73 13.41
C LYS A 9 2.64 34.71 13.88
N LEU A 10 2.79 33.58 13.17
CA LEU A 10 3.69 32.49 13.54
C LEU A 10 4.96 32.42 12.67
N HIS A 11 5.13 33.38 11.75
CA HIS A 11 6.26 33.43 10.81
C HIS A 11 6.50 32.12 10.04
N ILE A 12 5.42 31.44 9.65
CA ILE A 12 5.51 30.17 8.91
C ILE A 12 5.51 30.45 7.41
N THR A 13 6.49 29.94 6.67
CA THR A 13 6.60 30.22 5.23
C THR A 13 5.63 29.40 4.37
N SER A 14 5.25 28.20 4.82
CA SER A 14 4.45 27.26 4.03
C SER A 14 2.98 27.27 4.44
N ARG A 15 2.12 27.82 3.57
CA ARG A 15 0.66 27.77 3.74
C ARG A 15 0.11 26.33 3.77
N LYS A 16 0.67 25.43 2.95
CA LYS A 16 0.29 24.01 2.93
C LYS A 16 0.53 23.32 4.29
N SER A 17 1.53 23.76 5.04
CA SER A 17 1.79 23.22 6.39
C SER A 17 0.69 23.63 7.37
N ILE A 18 0.19 24.87 7.25
CA ILE A 18 -0.92 25.39 8.07
C ILE A 18 -2.21 24.63 7.74
N ASP A 19 -2.52 24.45 6.45
CA ASP A 19 -3.71 23.70 6.01
C ASP A 19 -3.68 22.26 6.53
N GLY A 20 -2.50 21.62 6.51
CA GLY A 20 -2.31 20.28 7.07
C GLY A 20 -2.55 20.22 8.58
N TRP A 21 -2.10 21.23 9.34
CA TRP A 21 -2.35 21.30 10.78
C TRP A 21 -3.81 21.56 11.12
N ILE A 22 -4.49 22.42 10.36
CA ILE A 22 -5.94 22.67 10.52
C ILE A 22 -6.72 21.38 10.26
N ASN A 23 -6.43 20.68 9.16
CA ASN A 23 -7.11 19.43 8.84
C ASN A 23 -6.85 18.35 9.91
N ASN A 24 -5.61 18.22 10.38
CA ASN A 24 -5.29 17.28 11.47
C ASN A 24 -6.00 17.63 12.77
N TYR A 25 -6.11 18.92 13.10
CA TYR A 25 -6.83 19.37 14.29
C TYR A 25 -8.33 19.11 14.17
N GLN A 26 -8.93 19.36 13.00
CA GLN A 26 -10.34 19.07 12.75
C GLN A 26 -10.66 17.58 12.88
N GLN A 27 -9.76 16.70 12.44
CA GLN A 27 -9.98 15.25 12.50
C GLN A 27 -9.66 14.63 13.86
N TYR A 28 -8.59 15.07 14.54
CA TYR A 28 -8.06 14.39 15.73
C TYR A 28 -7.97 15.28 16.97
N GLY A 29 -8.44 16.53 16.90
CA GLY A 29 -8.32 17.52 17.96
C GLY A 29 -6.87 17.82 18.34
N ASN A 30 -6.63 18.07 19.63
CA ASN A 30 -5.29 18.35 20.16
C ASN A 30 -4.26 17.26 19.81
N ARG A 31 -4.69 15.98 19.78
CA ARG A 31 -3.82 14.85 19.41
C ARG A 31 -3.29 14.92 17.99
N GLY A 32 -4.00 15.61 17.09
CA GLY A 32 -3.57 15.85 15.70
C GLY A 32 -2.40 16.83 15.58
N LEU A 33 -2.17 17.65 16.60
CA LEU A 33 -1.09 18.63 16.67
C LEU A 33 0.10 18.16 17.52
N GLU A 34 -0.05 17.06 18.27
CA GLU A 34 1.02 16.49 19.07
C GLU A 34 2.17 15.97 18.20
N LYS A 35 3.40 16.24 18.66
CA LYS A 35 4.61 15.72 18.01
C LYS A 35 4.62 14.20 18.13
N SER A 36 4.38 13.50 17.03
CA SER A 36 4.41 12.04 16.99
C SER A 36 5.86 11.53 17.07
N PHE A 37 6.34 11.24 18.28
CA PHE A 37 7.67 10.63 18.50
C PHE A 37 7.73 9.14 18.15
N SER A 38 6.59 8.49 17.91
CA SER A 38 6.54 7.08 17.57
C SER A 38 6.93 6.85 16.11
N LYS A 39 8.07 6.17 15.89
CA LYS A 39 8.31 5.43 14.65
C LYS A 39 7.32 4.28 14.61
N THR A 40 6.13 4.50 14.07
CA THR A 40 5.16 3.42 13.85
C THR A 40 5.81 2.34 12.99
N ARG A 41 5.96 1.15 13.56
CA ARG A 41 6.52 -0.01 12.86
C ARG A 41 5.38 -0.83 12.29
N TYR A 42 5.35 -0.93 10.97
CA TYR A 42 4.37 -1.75 10.26
C TYR A 42 4.99 -3.11 9.92
N SER A 43 4.23 -4.18 10.15
CA SER A 43 4.62 -5.54 9.76
C SER A 43 4.68 -5.67 8.23
N GLY A 44 5.43 -6.63 7.71
CA GLY A 44 5.46 -6.88 6.25
C GLY A 44 4.08 -7.24 5.69
N GLN A 45 3.32 -8.05 6.44
CA GLN A 45 1.96 -8.45 6.07
C GLN A 45 1.02 -7.24 5.96
N PHE A 46 1.03 -6.36 6.96
CA PHE A 46 0.19 -5.16 6.93
C PHE A 46 0.51 -4.26 5.73
N LYS A 47 1.79 -4.10 5.39
CA LYS A 47 2.18 -3.32 4.19
C LYS A 47 1.64 -3.95 2.92
N LEU A 48 1.68 -5.28 2.82
CA LEU A 48 1.18 -6.00 1.66
C LEU A 48 -0.34 -5.86 1.54
N GLU A 49 -1.07 -5.99 2.65
CA GLU A 49 -2.51 -5.78 2.73
C GLU A 49 -2.91 -4.37 2.25
N VAL A 50 -2.24 -3.33 2.76
CA VAL A 50 -2.49 -1.94 2.37
C VAL A 50 -2.27 -1.71 0.87
N LEU A 51 -1.19 -2.28 0.31
CA LEU A 51 -0.89 -2.13 -1.13
C LEU A 51 -1.87 -2.91 -2.01
N ASN A 52 -2.30 -4.10 -1.57
CA ASN A 52 -3.31 -4.90 -2.27
C ASN A 52 -4.66 -4.18 -2.28
N TRP A 53 -5.11 -3.70 -1.12
CA TRP A 53 -6.34 -2.92 -1.00
C TRP A 53 -6.31 -1.71 -1.93
N ARG A 54 -5.20 -0.97 -1.95
CA ARG A 54 -5.03 0.18 -2.86
C ARG A 54 -5.19 -0.23 -4.32
N LYS A 55 -4.56 -1.34 -4.73
CA LYS A 55 -4.59 -1.82 -6.11
C LYS A 55 -6.02 -2.25 -6.50
N GLU A 56 -6.70 -2.97 -5.63
CA GLU A 56 -8.08 -3.44 -5.83
C GLU A 56 -9.05 -2.26 -5.99
N HIS A 57 -8.92 -1.24 -5.14
CA HIS A 57 -9.81 -0.08 -5.14
C HIS A 57 -9.35 1.05 -6.06
N SER A 58 -8.24 0.88 -6.78
CA SER A 58 -7.61 1.91 -7.62
C SER A 58 -7.44 3.26 -6.90
N ALA A 59 -7.16 3.21 -5.59
CA ALA A 59 -7.19 4.37 -4.71
C ALA A 59 -5.90 5.22 -4.79
N SER A 60 -6.03 6.52 -4.54
CA SER A 60 -4.87 7.39 -4.35
C SER A 60 -4.13 7.05 -3.04
N TYR A 61 -2.86 7.44 -2.93
CA TYR A 61 -2.10 7.24 -1.69
C TYR A 61 -2.74 7.95 -0.49
N GLN A 62 -3.40 9.09 -0.73
CA GLN A 62 -4.07 9.85 0.33
C GLN A 62 -5.34 9.15 0.80
N ILE A 63 -6.17 8.63 -0.12
CA ILE A 63 -7.36 7.86 0.24
C ILE A 63 -6.96 6.60 1.03
N THR A 64 -5.93 5.90 0.56
CA THR A 64 -5.40 4.70 1.23
C THR A 64 -4.86 5.04 2.62
N ALA A 65 -4.12 6.15 2.75
CA ALA A 65 -3.59 6.60 4.04
C ALA A 65 -4.70 6.87 5.05
N ASN A 66 -5.77 7.55 4.62
CA ASN A 66 -6.92 7.82 5.47
C ASN A 66 -7.64 6.52 5.89
N HIS A 67 -7.85 5.60 4.95
CA HIS A 67 -8.52 4.31 5.22
C HIS A 67 -7.80 3.49 6.29
N PHE A 68 -6.47 3.38 6.20
CA PHE A 68 -5.65 2.60 7.15
C PHE A 68 -5.11 3.43 8.32
N ASN A 69 -5.58 4.67 8.48
CA ASN A 69 -5.13 5.62 9.49
C ASN A 69 -3.58 5.79 9.53
N ILE A 70 -2.94 5.78 8.35
CA ILE A 70 -1.51 5.96 8.17
C ILE A 70 -1.22 7.45 8.05
N LYS A 71 -0.48 8.01 9.01
CA LYS A 71 -0.23 9.47 9.11
C LYS A 71 0.38 10.12 7.87
N GLN A 72 1.20 9.39 7.11
CA GLN A 72 1.93 9.95 5.98
C GLN A 72 1.72 9.11 4.73
N LEU A 73 1.12 9.69 3.70
CA LEU A 73 0.94 9.04 2.38
C LEU A 73 2.28 8.59 1.76
N SER A 74 3.36 9.33 2.03
CA SER A 74 4.71 9.02 1.56
C SER A 74 5.22 7.67 2.11
N THR A 75 4.68 7.22 3.25
CA THR A 75 4.97 5.90 3.81
C THR A 75 4.49 4.79 2.87
N ILE A 76 3.28 4.92 2.34
CA ILE A 76 2.69 3.96 1.40
C ILE A 76 3.42 4.00 0.06
N ALA A 77 3.73 5.20 -0.44
CA ALA A 77 4.51 5.36 -1.67
C ALA A 77 5.90 4.69 -1.56
N ASN A 78 6.55 4.80 -0.39
CA ASN A 78 7.81 4.12 -0.13
C ASN A 78 7.68 2.59 -0.12
N TRP A 79 6.58 2.04 0.41
CA TRP A 79 6.33 0.61 0.35
C TRP A 79 6.09 0.13 -1.08
N GLN A 80 5.29 0.87 -1.86
CA GLN A 80 5.06 0.56 -3.26
C GLN A 80 6.38 0.54 -4.05
N ARG A 81 7.26 1.52 -3.83
CA ARG A 81 8.58 1.53 -4.47
C ARG A 81 9.40 0.30 -4.10
N LYS A 82 9.45 -0.07 -2.82
CA LYS A 82 10.17 -1.27 -2.37
C LYS A 82 9.62 -2.55 -2.99
N LEU A 83 8.29 -2.66 -3.09
CA LEU A 83 7.63 -3.79 -3.75
C LEU A 83 8.03 -3.87 -5.23
N ASN A 84 8.09 -2.73 -5.91
CA ASN A 84 8.47 -2.68 -7.33
C ASN A 84 9.96 -3.04 -7.55
N GLU A 85 10.85 -2.60 -6.65
CA GLU A 85 12.31 -2.81 -6.78
C GLU A 85 12.76 -4.20 -6.32
N GLY A 86 12.13 -4.77 -5.28
CA GLY A 86 12.60 -5.98 -4.61
C GLY A 86 11.52 -7.01 -4.29
N GLY A 87 10.34 -6.89 -4.89
CA GLY A 87 9.25 -7.84 -4.70
C GLY A 87 8.66 -7.82 -3.29
N VAL A 88 7.86 -8.85 -2.99
CA VAL A 88 7.13 -8.96 -1.71
C VAL A 88 8.11 -9.02 -0.54
N ASP A 89 9.21 -9.75 -0.69
CA ASP A 89 10.23 -9.92 0.36
C ASP A 89 10.81 -8.59 0.85
N ALA A 90 10.93 -7.59 -0.04
CA ALA A 90 11.43 -6.27 0.32
C ALA A 90 10.54 -5.52 1.34
N LEU A 91 9.28 -5.91 1.51
CA LEU A 91 8.37 -5.35 2.52
C LEU A 91 8.64 -5.90 3.93
N PHE A 92 9.23 -7.09 4.03
CA PHE A 92 9.50 -7.79 5.29
C PHE A 92 10.88 -7.47 5.87
N ILE A 93 11.78 -6.90 5.08
CA ILE A 93 13.12 -6.51 5.53
C ILE A 93 13.01 -5.43 6.62
N LYS A 94 13.63 -5.69 7.78
CA LYS A 94 13.73 -4.72 8.89
C LYS A 94 14.47 -3.47 8.42
N GLN A 95 13.89 -2.29 8.67
CA GLN A 95 14.55 -1.01 8.40
C GLN A 95 15.73 -0.82 9.36
N GLY A 96 16.91 -0.53 8.82
CA GLY A 96 18.14 -0.25 9.57
C GLY A 96 19.32 0.00 8.64
N ARG A 97 20.38 0.66 9.13
CA ARG A 97 21.64 0.79 8.40
C ARG A 97 22.19 -0.62 8.15
N PRO A 98 22.56 -0.98 6.91
CA PRO A 98 23.34 -2.20 6.70
C PRO A 98 24.58 -2.15 7.60
N LEU A 99 24.89 -3.26 8.27
CA LEU A 99 26.12 -3.37 9.05
C LEU A 99 27.30 -2.97 8.15
N MET A 100 28.08 -1.96 8.55
CA MET A 100 29.11 -1.32 7.69
C MET A 100 30.21 -2.28 7.20
N HIS A 101 30.29 -3.49 7.74
CA HIS A 101 31.17 -4.56 7.25
C HIS A 101 30.43 -5.52 6.31
N LYS A 102 30.09 -5.05 5.11
CA LYS A 102 29.97 -5.93 3.96
C LYS A 102 30.75 -5.32 2.82
N LYS A 103 31.86 -5.96 2.44
CA LYS A 103 32.47 -5.88 1.09
C LYS A 103 31.34 -5.61 0.11
N LYS A 104 31.46 -4.59 -0.75
CA LYS A 104 30.48 -4.26 -1.79
C LYS A 104 30.01 -5.56 -2.45
N ILE A 105 28.90 -6.12 -1.98
CA ILE A 105 28.19 -7.15 -2.71
C ILE A 105 27.53 -6.30 -3.78
N LYS A 106 28.24 -6.11 -4.91
CA LYS A 106 27.61 -5.69 -6.15
C LYS A 106 26.34 -6.52 -6.19
N ALA A 107 25.16 -5.87 -6.18
CA ALA A 107 23.90 -6.58 -6.30
C ALA A 107 24.09 -7.55 -7.46
N LYS A 108 24.26 -8.84 -7.14
CA LYS A 108 24.42 -9.85 -8.16
C LYS A 108 23.05 -9.79 -8.81
N LYS A 109 22.95 -9.19 -10.00
CA LYS A 109 21.80 -9.45 -10.87
C LYS A 109 21.74 -10.97 -10.88
N HIS A 110 20.73 -11.54 -10.22
CA HIS A 110 20.55 -12.98 -10.19
C HIS A 110 20.36 -13.35 -11.65
N LYS A 111 21.41 -13.86 -12.28
CA LYS A 111 21.29 -14.46 -13.59
C LYS A 111 20.61 -15.79 -13.31
N TYR A 112 19.32 -15.84 -13.54
CA TYR A 112 18.57 -17.08 -13.52
C TYR A 112 19.25 -18.06 -14.49
N THR A 113 19.43 -19.28 -14.03
CA THR A 113 19.83 -20.42 -14.87
C THR A 113 18.73 -20.69 -15.90
N SER A 114 19.05 -21.32 -17.04
CA SER A 114 18.03 -21.68 -18.03
C SER A 114 16.91 -22.52 -17.43
N GLN A 115 17.21 -23.39 -16.47
CA GLN A 115 16.20 -24.20 -15.77
C GLN A 115 15.25 -23.34 -14.93
N GLU A 116 15.76 -22.34 -14.19
CA GLU A 116 14.93 -21.42 -13.42
C GLU A 116 14.05 -20.54 -14.33
N LEU A 117 14.53 -20.16 -15.51
CA LEU A 117 13.73 -19.42 -16.49
C LEU A 117 12.58 -20.29 -17.04
N THR A 118 12.86 -21.55 -17.37
CA THR A 118 11.84 -22.50 -17.83
C THR A 118 10.77 -22.76 -16.76
N GLU A 119 11.18 -22.96 -15.51
CA GLU A 119 10.23 -23.17 -14.41
C GLU A 119 9.41 -21.91 -14.14
N LEU A 120 10.01 -20.72 -14.22
CA LEU A 120 9.30 -19.46 -14.08
C LEU A 120 8.25 -19.26 -15.18
N GLU A 121 8.56 -19.63 -16.42
CA GLU A 121 7.59 -19.61 -17.53
C GLU A 121 6.44 -20.58 -17.31
N ARG A 122 6.74 -21.81 -16.88
CA ARG A 122 5.75 -22.82 -16.52
C ARG A 122 4.82 -22.30 -15.42
N LEU A 123 5.39 -21.78 -14.33
CA LEU A 123 4.62 -21.24 -13.21
C LEU A 123 3.76 -20.04 -13.62
N ARG A 124 4.22 -19.20 -14.55
CA ARG A 124 3.43 -18.08 -15.10
C ARG A 124 2.26 -18.57 -15.95
N LEU A 125 2.48 -19.60 -16.76
CA LEU A 125 1.43 -20.21 -17.57
C LEU A 125 0.36 -20.85 -16.69
N GLU A 126 0.77 -21.60 -15.67
CA GLU A 126 -0.11 -22.21 -14.68
C GLU A 126 -0.90 -21.15 -13.91
N ASN A 127 -0.26 -20.07 -13.45
CA ASN A 127 -0.96 -18.97 -12.80
C ASN A 127 -2.02 -18.33 -13.71
N ARG A 128 -1.71 -18.14 -14.99
CA ARG A 128 -2.68 -17.60 -15.96
C ARG A 128 -3.87 -18.54 -16.12
N ALA A 129 -3.63 -19.84 -16.26
CA ALA A 129 -4.67 -20.85 -16.39
C ALA A 129 -5.57 -20.85 -15.14
N LEU A 130 -4.98 -20.92 -13.94
CA LEU A 130 -5.70 -20.85 -12.67
C LEU A 130 -6.48 -19.55 -12.51
N HIS A 131 -5.96 -18.42 -13.01
CA HIS A 131 -6.68 -17.15 -12.94
C HIS A 131 -7.93 -17.14 -13.83
N VAL A 132 -7.83 -17.67 -15.04
CA VAL A 132 -8.98 -17.83 -15.95
C VAL A 132 -10.03 -18.77 -15.35
N GLU A 133 -9.60 -19.90 -14.77
CA GLU A 133 -10.48 -20.84 -14.11
C GLU A 133 -11.21 -20.21 -12.91
N ASN A 134 -10.49 -19.49 -12.06
CA ASN A 134 -11.10 -18.78 -10.93
C ASN A 134 -12.11 -17.72 -11.38
N GLU A 135 -11.79 -16.94 -12.42
CA GLU A 135 -12.72 -15.95 -13.00
C GLU A 135 -13.97 -16.63 -13.58
N TYR A 136 -13.82 -17.77 -14.21
CA TYR A 136 -14.94 -18.56 -14.73
C TYR A 136 -15.84 -19.08 -13.59
N LEU A 137 -15.25 -19.64 -12.53
CA LEU A 137 -15.99 -20.11 -11.35
C LEU A 137 -16.76 -18.97 -10.67
N LYS A 138 -16.15 -17.79 -10.51
CA LYS A 138 -16.85 -16.60 -9.96
C LYS A 138 -18.04 -16.18 -10.82
N LYS A 139 -17.93 -16.24 -12.15
CA LYS A 139 -19.05 -15.93 -13.06
C LYS A 139 -20.18 -16.96 -12.93
N LEU A 140 -19.85 -18.25 -12.81
CA LEU A 140 -20.84 -19.30 -12.60
C LEU A 140 -21.59 -19.08 -11.27
N ASP A 141 -20.87 -18.84 -10.19
CA ASP A 141 -21.46 -18.58 -8.88
C ASP A 141 -22.41 -17.36 -8.92
N ALA A 142 -21.98 -16.26 -9.56
CA ALA A 142 -22.84 -15.09 -9.76
C ALA A 142 -24.14 -15.39 -10.55
N LEU A 143 -24.11 -16.30 -11.52
CA LEU A 143 -25.30 -16.71 -12.27
C LEU A 143 -26.24 -17.58 -11.43
N VAL A 144 -25.69 -18.51 -10.65
CA VAL A 144 -26.46 -19.36 -9.71
C VAL A 144 -27.16 -18.49 -8.66
N GLN A 145 -26.43 -17.55 -8.05
CA GLN A 145 -27.00 -16.59 -7.09
C GLN A 145 -28.13 -15.76 -7.72
N LYS A 146 -27.95 -15.25 -8.94
CA LYS A 146 -29.02 -14.51 -9.66
C LYS A 146 -30.28 -15.35 -9.91
N ARG A 147 -30.14 -16.65 -10.21
CA ARG A 147 -31.29 -17.57 -10.38
C ARG A 147 -32.01 -17.83 -9.05
N GLY A 148 -31.26 -18.04 -7.97
CA GLY A 148 -31.82 -18.19 -6.62
C GLY A 148 -32.54 -16.94 -6.11
N HIS A 149 -32.05 -15.74 -6.46
CA HIS A 149 -32.72 -14.49 -6.12
C HIS A 149 -33.97 -14.20 -6.95
N ARG A 150 -34.02 -14.62 -8.23
CA ARG A 150 -35.23 -14.51 -9.07
C ARG A 150 -36.36 -15.40 -8.56
N THR A 151 -36.06 -16.66 -8.29
CA THR A 151 -37.05 -17.64 -7.81
C THR A 151 -37.69 -17.30 -6.46
N LYS A 152 -37.03 -16.48 -5.62
CA LYS A 152 -37.60 -15.96 -4.36
C LYS A 152 -38.36 -14.64 -4.51
N LYS A 153 -38.27 -13.95 -5.66
CA LYS A 153 -38.98 -12.69 -5.93
C LYS A 153 -40.31 -12.91 -6.65
N ASP A 154 -40.46 -14.06 -7.28
CA ASP A 154 -41.66 -14.48 -8.03
C ASP A 154 -42.59 -15.39 -7.18
N LEU A 155 -42.38 -15.43 -5.86
CA LEU A 155 -43.22 -16.06 -4.82
C LEU A 155 -43.67 -14.97 -3.83
#